data_AF-A0A6V7V2G5-F1
#
_entry.id   AF-A0A6V7V2G5-F1
#
_cell.length_a   1.000
_cell.length_b   1.000
_cell.length_c   1.000
_cell.angle_alpha   90.00
_cell.angle_beta   90.00
_cell.angle_gamma   90.00
#
_symmetry.space_group_name_H-M   'P 1'
#
loop_
_entity.id
_entity.type
_entity.pdbx_description
1 polymer ?
#
loop_
_entity_poly.entity_id
_entity_poly.type
_entity_poly.pdbx_seq_one_letter_code
_entity_poly.pdbx_strand_id
1 'polypeptide(L)'
;MSSPAWNPNGTEHPISPYFQYPAYQDTFVVIDILVLLSLGIFSVSSNGFLVLITIKFKTALNSSCFYLLGLNAFYDMIVASTGIIASILYAIYGKFKLTRNACLWFNIVPLTAFHMSFVFVFFIAFDRLLSVFFPIWYFFRFPHFILGCKPPFFFSGFLIYMYRMVRLVSYFHPIAFLYFT
;
A
#
# COMPACT_ATOMS: atom_id res chain seq x y z
N MET A 1 -6.14 42.94 -19.12
CA MET A 1 -7.07 42.12 -18.32
C MET A 1 -8.28 41.83 -19.19
N SER A 2 -8.28 40.69 -19.87
CA SER A 2 -9.39 40.23 -20.71
C SER A 2 -9.96 38.97 -20.06
N SER A 3 -11.18 39.09 -19.53
CA SER A 3 -11.93 37.97 -18.94
C SER A 3 -12.25 36.93 -20.01
N PRO A 4 -12.10 35.62 -19.76
CA PRO A 4 -12.57 34.61 -20.68
C PRO A 4 -14.11 34.51 -20.62
N ALA A 5 -14.71 34.42 -21.81
CA ALA A 5 -16.14 34.28 -22.03
C ALA A 5 -16.67 32.94 -21.51
N TRP A 6 -17.85 32.99 -20.88
CA TRP A 6 -18.59 31.85 -20.36
C TRP A 6 -19.12 30.97 -21.52
N ASN A 7 -18.78 29.68 -21.53
CA ASN A 7 -19.30 28.69 -22.48
C ASN A 7 -20.56 28.02 -21.88
N PRO A 8 -21.76 28.16 -22.47
CA PRO A 8 -23.01 27.69 -21.88
C PRO A 8 -23.26 26.18 -21.97
N ASN A 9 -22.49 25.42 -22.76
CA ASN A 9 -22.79 24.02 -23.07
C ASN A 9 -21.55 23.13 -22.96
N GLY A 10 -21.45 22.38 -21.85
CA GLY A 10 -20.45 21.32 -21.66
C GLY A 10 -19.92 21.30 -20.24
N THR A 11 -20.44 20.36 -19.43
CA THR A 11 -20.14 20.15 -18.02
C THR A 11 -18.68 19.77 -17.76
N GLU A 12 -17.79 20.76 -17.69
CA GLU A 12 -16.51 20.62 -16.99
C GLU A 12 -16.74 21.00 -15.53
N HIS A 13 -16.74 20.01 -14.63
CA HIS A 13 -16.67 20.29 -13.20
C HIS A 13 -15.47 21.21 -12.93
N PRO A 14 -15.63 22.31 -12.17
CA PRO A 14 -14.56 23.25 -11.94
C PRO A 14 -13.41 22.52 -11.27
N ILE A 15 -12.33 22.31 -12.03
CA ILE A 15 -11.03 21.95 -11.48
C ILE A 15 -10.76 23.00 -10.40
N SER A 16 -10.46 22.53 -9.18
CA SER A 16 -10.24 23.36 -8.01
C SER A 16 -9.43 24.63 -8.36
N PRO A 17 -9.83 25.83 -7.91
CA PRO A 17 -9.26 27.11 -8.36
C PRO A 17 -7.75 27.25 -8.15
N TYR A 18 -7.14 26.35 -7.38
CA TYR A 18 -5.70 26.25 -7.17
C TYR A 18 -4.91 25.66 -8.35
N PHE A 19 -5.57 25.04 -9.34
CA PHE A 19 -4.92 24.42 -10.52
C PHE A 19 -4.91 25.30 -11.77
N GLN A 20 -5.32 26.57 -11.67
CA GLN A 20 -5.39 27.47 -12.83
C GLN A 20 -4.04 28.04 -13.29
N TYR A 21 -2.96 27.85 -12.50
CA TYR A 21 -1.63 28.37 -12.82
C TYR A 21 -0.62 27.23 -13.07
N PRO A 22 -0.17 27.01 -14.32
CA PRO A 22 0.69 25.87 -14.66
C PRO A 22 2.04 25.88 -13.92
N ALA A 23 2.60 27.07 -13.66
CA ALA A 23 3.87 27.21 -12.93
C ALA A 23 3.79 26.72 -11.46
N TYR A 24 2.64 26.85 -10.81
CA TYR A 24 2.43 26.38 -9.43
C TYR A 24 2.22 24.86 -9.39
N GLN A 25 1.50 24.35 -10.39
CA GLN A 25 1.26 22.92 -10.56
C GLN A 25 2.56 22.14 -10.75
N ASP A 26 3.46 22.63 -11.61
CA ASP A 26 4.74 21.96 -11.86
C ASP A 26 5.62 21.92 -10.61
N THR A 27 5.65 23.01 -9.83
CA THR A 27 6.46 23.10 -8.61
C THR A 27 5.94 22.15 -7.53
N PHE A 28 4.61 22.11 -7.31
CA PHE A 28 4.01 21.21 -6.33
C PHE A 28 4.30 19.74 -6.65
N VAL A 29 4.20 19.35 -7.92
CA VAL A 29 4.42 17.97 -8.32
C VAL A 29 5.90 17.58 -8.19
N VAL A 30 6.83 18.47 -8.51
CA VAL A 30 8.27 18.20 -8.30
C VAL A 30 8.58 17.98 -6.82
N ILE A 31 7.99 18.78 -5.92
CA ILE A 31 8.16 18.61 -4.47
C ILE A 31 7.59 17.25 -4.03
N ASP A 32 6.40 16.89 -4.48
CA ASP A 32 5.75 15.61 -4.14
C ASP A 32 6.62 14.41 -4.57
N ILE A 33 7.16 14.43 -5.78
CA ILE A 33 8.09 13.40 -6.29
C ILE A 33 9.33 13.29 -5.42
N LEU A 34 9.95 14.42 -5.04
CA LEU A 34 11.16 14.42 -4.21
C LEU A 34 10.87 13.85 -2.81
N VAL A 35 9.73 14.20 -2.22
CA VAL A 35 9.29 13.69 -0.92
C VAL A 35 9.01 12.19 -1.00
N LEU A 36 8.25 11.74 -2.01
CA LEU A 36 7.94 10.32 -2.20
C LEU A 36 9.19 9.48 -2.46
N LEU A 37 10.15 10.00 -3.22
CA LEU A 37 11.39 9.28 -3.52
C LEU A 37 12.29 9.18 -2.28
N SER A 38 12.45 10.25 -1.51
CA SER A 38 13.25 10.25 -0.28
C SER A 38 12.66 9.35 0.80
N LEU A 39 11.36 9.48 1.09
CA LEU A 39 10.65 8.62 2.06
C LEU A 39 10.58 7.17 1.57
N GLY A 40 10.38 6.96 0.27
CA GLY A 40 10.35 5.64 -0.33
C GLY A 40 11.68 4.90 -0.15
N ILE A 41 12.80 5.52 -0.51
CA ILE A 41 14.14 4.91 -0.38
C ILE A 41 14.44 4.59 1.08
N PHE A 42 14.14 5.52 1.99
CA PHE A 42 14.33 5.30 3.42
C PHE A 42 13.51 4.11 3.90
N SER A 43 12.21 4.07 3.57
CA SER A 43 11.29 3.00 3.96
C SER A 43 11.72 1.64 3.41
N VAL A 44 12.09 1.55 2.13
CA VAL A 44 12.55 0.28 1.52
C VAL A 44 13.83 -0.20 2.19
N SER A 45 14.75 0.71 2.52
CA SER A 45 16.04 0.38 3.13
C SER A 45 15.89 -0.06 4.59
N SER A 46 15.12 0.68 5.40
CA SER A 46 14.88 0.34 6.81
C SER A 46 14.05 -0.93 6.97
N ASN A 47 12.99 -1.10 6.18
CA ASN A 47 12.17 -2.31 6.20
C ASN A 47 12.91 -3.52 5.61
N GLY A 48 13.72 -3.31 4.57
CA GLY A 48 14.60 -4.36 4.04
C GLY A 48 15.58 -4.87 5.08
N PHE A 49 16.17 -3.96 5.87
CA PHE A 49 17.05 -4.35 6.98
C PHE A 49 16.32 -5.16 8.06
N LEU A 50 15.10 -4.77 8.43
CA LEU A 50 14.25 -5.52 9.37
C LEU A 50 13.97 -6.93 8.86
N VAL A 51 13.55 -7.07 7.59
CA VAL A 51 13.30 -8.36 6.94
C VAL A 51 14.55 -9.24 6.98
N LEU A 52 15.72 -8.67 6.63
CA LEU A 52 17.00 -9.38 6.66
C LEU A 52 17.37 -9.88 8.07
N ILE A 53 17.15 -9.06 9.10
CA ILE A 53 17.37 -9.47 10.50
C ILE A 53 16.46 -10.64 10.86
N THR A 54 15.17 -10.55 10.54
CA THR A 54 14.22 -11.65 10.84
C THR A 54 14.58 -12.95 10.13
N ILE A 55 15.15 -12.89 8.92
CA ILE A 55 15.60 -14.09 8.19
C ILE A 55 16.90 -14.63 8.79
N LYS A 56 17.92 -13.78 9.00
CA LYS A 56 19.23 -14.21 9.48
C LYS A 56 19.20 -14.74 10.91
N PHE A 57 18.45 -14.10 11.79
CA PHE A 57 18.43 -14.43 13.21
C PHE A 57 17.18 -15.25 13.61
N LYS A 58 16.58 -15.97 12.66
CA LYS A 58 15.38 -16.79 12.86
C LYS A 58 15.46 -17.71 14.08
N THR A 59 16.62 -18.34 14.31
CA THR A 59 16.83 -19.30 15.41
C THR A 59 16.95 -18.60 16.77
N ALA A 60 17.51 -17.39 16.82
CA ALA A 60 17.69 -16.62 18.05
C ALA A 60 16.43 -15.81 18.41
N LEU A 61 15.68 -15.32 17.42
CA LEU A 61 14.43 -14.57 17.57
C LEU A 61 13.22 -15.48 17.31
N ASN A 62 13.13 -16.61 18.02
CA ASN A 62 12.06 -17.61 17.86
C ASN A 62 10.71 -17.14 18.47
N SER A 63 10.42 -15.85 18.41
CA SER A 63 9.17 -15.25 18.88
C SER A 63 8.24 -14.99 17.69
N SER A 64 6.97 -15.37 17.85
CA SER A 64 5.88 -15.12 16.91
C SER A 64 5.81 -13.67 16.45
N CYS A 65 5.98 -12.74 17.38
CA CYS A 65 5.95 -11.32 17.09
C CYS A 65 7.04 -10.89 16.11
N PHE A 66 8.27 -11.43 16.18
CA PHE A 66 9.33 -11.03 15.25
C PHE A 66 9.03 -11.50 13.83
N TYR A 67 8.43 -12.67 13.66
CA TYR A 67 7.99 -13.14 12.36
C TYR A 67 6.89 -12.25 11.76
N LEU A 68 5.87 -11.91 12.55
CA LEU A 68 4.81 -10.99 12.12
C LEU A 68 5.35 -9.60 11.78
N LEU A 69 6.33 -9.12 12.54
CA LEU A 69 7.01 -7.85 12.28
C LEU A 69 7.76 -7.87 10.94
N GLY A 70 8.46 -8.97 10.64
CA GLY A 70 9.15 -9.15 9.37
C GLY A 70 8.18 -9.20 8.18
N LEU A 71 7.03 -9.89 8.34
CA LEU A 71 5.98 -9.88 7.31
C LEU A 71 5.38 -8.49 7.11
N ASN A 72 5.10 -7.75 8.19
CA ASN A 72 4.60 -6.38 8.09
C ASN A 72 5.59 -5.47 7.33
N ALA A 73 6.88 -5.54 7.70
CA ALA A 73 7.93 -4.79 7.02
C ALA A 73 8.01 -5.13 5.52
N PHE A 74 7.78 -6.39 5.14
CA PHE A 74 7.71 -6.79 3.75
C PHE A 74 6.55 -6.12 2.98
N TYR A 75 5.35 -6.02 3.57
CA TYR A 75 4.24 -5.30 2.94
C TYR A 75 4.50 -3.79 2.85
N ASP A 76 5.12 -3.21 3.86
CA ASP A 76 5.51 -1.79 3.83
C ASP A 76 6.54 -1.50 2.73
N MET A 77 7.44 -2.45 2.43
CA MET A 77 8.34 -2.36 1.26
C MET A 77 7.57 -2.39 -0.07
N ILE A 78 6.51 -3.21 -0.19
CA ILE A 78 5.67 -3.26 -1.39
C ILE A 78 5.00 -1.90 -1.60
N VAL A 79 4.39 -1.32 -0.56
CA VAL A 79 3.77 0.00 -0.64
C VAL A 79 4.81 1.06 -1.06
N ALA A 80 5.96 1.11 -0.39
CA ALA A 80 7.00 2.09 -0.69
C ALA A 80 7.56 1.94 -2.12
N SER A 81 7.82 0.71 -2.57
CA SER A 81 8.34 0.45 -3.92
C SER A 81 7.36 0.86 -5.02
N THR A 82 6.05 0.62 -4.85
CA THR A 82 5.05 1.10 -5.82
C THR A 82 5.00 2.63 -5.90
N GLY A 83 5.16 3.33 -4.77
CA GLY A 83 5.26 4.79 -4.73
C GLY A 83 6.51 5.33 -5.43
N ILE A 84 7.66 4.70 -5.23
CA ILE A 84 8.91 5.05 -5.92
C ILE A 84 8.75 4.87 -7.44
N ILE A 85 8.21 3.73 -7.87
CA ILE A 85 8.03 3.45 -9.31
C ILE A 85 7.07 4.47 -9.94
N ALA A 86 5.97 4.79 -9.27
CA ALA A 86 5.03 5.81 -9.74
C ALA A 86 5.70 7.19 -9.87
N SER A 87 6.53 7.56 -8.89
CA SER A 87 7.27 8.83 -8.88
C SER A 87 8.29 8.91 -10.02
N ILE A 88 9.03 7.83 -10.27
CA ILE A 88 10.01 7.74 -11.38
C ILE A 88 9.30 7.79 -12.73
N LEU A 89 8.20 7.05 -12.90
CA LEU A 89 7.40 7.07 -14.13
C LEU A 89 6.88 8.48 -14.41
N TYR A 90 6.42 9.18 -13.39
CA TYR A 90 6.00 10.56 -13.55
C TYR A 90 7.16 11.48 -13.95
N ALA A 91 8.31 11.35 -13.29
CA ALA A 91 9.49 12.18 -13.59
C ALA A 91 10.01 11.99 -15.03
N ILE A 92 9.93 10.78 -15.59
CA ILE A 92 10.42 10.48 -16.95
C ILE A 92 9.42 10.93 -18.02
N TYR A 93 8.13 10.62 -17.84
CA TYR A 93 7.14 10.81 -18.89
C TYR A 93 6.41 12.16 -18.80
N GLY A 94 6.50 12.87 -17.67
CA GLY A 94 5.81 14.13 -17.40
C GLY A 94 4.26 14.05 -17.37
N LYS A 95 3.69 12.91 -17.80
CA LYS A 95 2.26 12.59 -17.81
C LYS A 95 2.05 11.11 -17.51
N PHE A 96 1.06 10.80 -16.67
CA PHE A 96 0.61 9.43 -16.39
C PHE A 96 -0.10 8.83 -17.62
N LYS A 97 0.66 8.34 -18.60
CA LYS A 97 0.14 7.52 -19.71
C LYS A 97 0.40 6.04 -19.43
N LEU A 98 -0.27 5.49 -18.43
CA LEU A 98 -0.28 4.04 -18.20
C LEU A 98 -1.41 3.37 -18.98
N THR A 99 -1.16 2.15 -19.44
CA THR A 99 -2.23 1.29 -19.96
C THR A 99 -3.26 1.04 -18.86
N ARG A 100 -4.53 0.86 -19.24
CA ARG A 100 -5.64 0.63 -18.29
C ARG A 100 -5.30 -0.46 -17.26
N ASN A 101 -4.74 -1.57 -17.72
CA ASN A 101 -4.37 -2.69 -16.87
C ASN A 101 -3.29 -2.29 -15.88
N ALA A 102 -2.25 -1.57 -16.32
CA ALA A 102 -1.18 -1.15 -15.43
C ALA A 102 -1.68 -0.16 -14.37
N CYS A 103 -2.51 0.82 -14.75
CA CYS A 103 -3.12 1.77 -13.79
C CYS A 103 -3.94 1.06 -12.70
N LEU A 104 -4.72 0.03 -13.10
CA LEU A 104 -5.50 -0.77 -12.16
C LEU A 104 -4.59 -1.53 -11.18
N TRP A 105 -3.52 -2.15 -11.66
CA TRP A 105 -2.54 -2.82 -10.81
C TRP A 105 -1.81 -1.85 -9.87
N PHE A 106 -1.41 -0.66 -10.36
CA PHE A 106 -0.77 0.37 -9.54
C PHE A 106 -1.65 0.90 -8.41
N ASN A 107 -2.98 0.78 -8.52
CA ASN A 107 -3.88 1.13 -7.42
C ASN A 107 -4.15 -0.05 -6.48
N ILE A 108 -4.41 -1.24 -7.04
CA ILE A 108 -4.81 -2.42 -6.26
C ILE A 108 -3.65 -2.92 -5.38
N VAL A 109 -2.43 -2.98 -5.91
CA VAL A 109 -1.27 -3.53 -5.18
C VAL A 109 -0.97 -2.73 -3.90
N PRO A 110 -0.73 -1.40 -3.94
CA PRO A 110 -0.45 -0.65 -2.72
C PRO A 110 -1.63 -0.64 -1.75
N LEU A 111 -2.87 -0.51 -2.25
CA LEU A 111 -4.06 -0.50 -1.41
C LEU A 111 -4.16 -1.79 -0.59
N THR A 112 -3.90 -2.93 -1.23
CA THR A 112 -4.03 -4.21 -0.57
C THR A 112 -2.84 -4.53 0.33
N ALA A 113 -1.64 -4.12 -0.04
CA ALA A 113 -0.49 -4.17 0.86
C ALA A 113 -0.73 -3.32 2.12
N PHE A 114 -1.28 -2.11 1.98
CA PHE A 114 -1.64 -1.23 3.10
C PHE A 114 -2.68 -1.88 4.03
N HIS A 115 -3.75 -2.49 3.48
CA HIS A 115 -4.72 -3.23 4.27
C HIS A 115 -4.09 -4.40 5.05
N MET A 116 -3.16 -5.12 4.42
CA MET A 116 -2.47 -6.23 5.08
C MET A 116 -1.60 -5.73 6.23
N SER A 117 -0.91 -4.60 6.08
CA SER A 117 -0.13 -4.00 7.18
C SER A 117 -1.00 -3.76 8.42
N PHE A 118 -2.23 -3.24 8.29
CA PHE A 118 -3.14 -3.10 9.44
C PHE A 118 -3.51 -4.43 10.09
N VAL A 119 -3.77 -5.45 9.28
CA VAL A 119 -4.11 -6.79 9.77
C VAL A 119 -2.93 -7.37 10.57
N PHE A 120 -1.70 -7.22 10.08
CA PHE A 120 -0.51 -7.68 10.80
C PHE A 120 -0.27 -6.87 12.09
N VAL A 121 -0.43 -5.56 12.06
CA VAL A 121 -0.32 -4.71 13.26
C VAL A 121 -1.35 -5.14 14.32
N PHE A 122 -2.58 -5.45 13.92
CA PHE A 122 -3.60 -5.99 14.81
C PHE A 122 -3.18 -7.33 15.42
N PHE A 123 -2.65 -8.27 14.62
CA PHE A 123 -2.16 -9.54 15.15
C PHE A 123 -0.96 -9.39 16.08
N ILE A 124 -0.05 -8.46 15.80
CA ILE A 124 1.07 -8.14 16.69
C ILE A 124 0.54 -7.62 18.03
N ALA A 125 -0.40 -6.67 18.00
CA ALA A 125 -1.01 -6.14 19.22
C ALA A 125 -1.73 -7.25 20.03
N PHE A 126 -2.45 -8.14 19.34
CA PHE A 126 -3.13 -9.27 19.97
C PHE A 126 -2.15 -10.30 20.57
N ASP A 127 -1.06 -10.64 19.87
CA ASP A 127 0.01 -11.52 20.37
C ASP A 127 0.63 -10.95 21.65
N ARG A 128 0.90 -9.64 21.67
CA ARG A 128 1.40 -8.94 22.87
C ARG A 128 0.39 -8.89 24.01
N LEU A 129 -0.89 -8.69 23.70
CA LEU A 129 -1.96 -8.71 24.70
C LEU A 129 -2.05 -10.07 25.40
N LEU A 130 -2.00 -11.17 24.63
CA LEU A 130 -2.01 -12.53 25.17
C LEU A 130 -0.77 -12.84 26.01
N SER A 131 0.40 -12.32 25.61
CA SER A 131 1.64 -12.47 26.37
C SER A 131 1.53 -11.83 27.76
N VAL A 132 0.84 -10.69 27.88
CA VAL A 132 0.64 -9.98 29.14
C VAL A 132 -0.43 -10.66 30.02
N PHE A 133 -1.56 -11.06 29.45
CA PHE A 133 -2.65 -11.66 30.26
C PHE A 133 -2.37 -13.11 30.68
N PHE A 134 -1.64 -13.89 29.88
CA PHE A 134 -1.46 -15.32 30.12
C PHE A 134 0.02 -15.74 30.02
N PRO A 135 0.92 -15.21 30.87
CA PRO A 135 2.35 -15.44 30.75
C PRO A 135 2.75 -16.92 30.89
N ILE A 136 2.09 -17.65 31.79
CA ILE A 136 2.37 -19.08 32.05
C ILE A 136 1.96 -19.93 30.85
N TRP A 137 0.78 -19.69 30.27
CA TRP A 137 0.30 -20.42 29.09
C TRP A 137 1.13 -20.08 27.84
N TYR A 138 1.57 -18.83 27.73
CA TYR A 138 2.39 -18.32 26.64
C TYR A 138 3.80 -18.95 26.64
N PHE A 139 4.42 -19.20 27.79
CA PHE A 139 5.75 -19.79 27.83
C PHE A 139 5.78 -21.25 27.35
N PHE A 140 4.75 -22.05 27.68
CA PHE A 140 4.75 -23.50 27.39
C PHE A 140 4.32 -23.88 25.96
N ARG A 141 3.52 -23.03 25.27
CA ARG A 141 2.84 -23.44 24.02
C ARG A 141 3.34 -22.78 22.75
N PHE A 142 4.24 -21.79 22.84
CA PHE A 142 4.61 -20.93 21.72
C PHE A 142 5.59 -21.47 20.66
N PRO A 143 6.43 -22.50 20.86
CA PRO A 143 7.20 -23.02 19.71
C PRO A 143 6.32 -23.70 18.65
N HIS A 144 5.05 -24.03 18.96
CA HIS A 144 4.17 -24.81 18.07
C HIS A 144 3.00 -24.04 17.43
N PHE A 145 2.61 -22.86 17.93
CA PHE A 145 1.40 -22.18 17.44
C PHE A 145 1.55 -21.60 16.02
N ILE A 146 2.77 -21.18 15.63
CA ILE A 146 3.06 -20.71 14.26
C ILE A 146 3.39 -21.85 13.28
N LEU A 147 3.88 -23.02 13.74
CA LEU A 147 3.98 -24.19 12.85
C LEU A 147 2.60 -24.78 12.51
N GLY A 148 1.61 -24.60 13.39
CA GLY A 148 0.23 -25.05 13.18
C GLY A 148 -0.61 -24.11 12.31
N CYS A 149 -0.38 -22.79 12.39
CA CYS A 149 -0.98 -21.83 11.47
C CYS A 149 -0.17 -21.85 10.16
N LYS A 150 -0.37 -22.90 9.36
CA LYS A 150 0.28 -22.97 8.05
C LYS A 150 -0.05 -21.66 7.30
N PRO A 151 0.93 -21.04 6.61
CA PRO A 151 0.70 -19.87 5.78
C PRO A 151 -0.37 -19.98 4.68
N PRO A 152 -0.82 -21.15 4.16
CA PRO A 152 -1.84 -21.17 3.12
C PRO A 152 -3.25 -20.79 3.60
N PHE A 153 -3.56 -20.71 4.90
CA PHE A 153 -4.87 -20.17 5.34
C PHE A 153 -4.92 -18.64 5.25
N PHE A 154 -3.83 -17.96 5.61
CA PHE A 154 -3.69 -16.52 5.37
C PHE A 154 -3.59 -16.23 3.87
N PHE A 155 -2.85 -17.05 3.12
CA PHE A 155 -2.73 -16.90 1.67
C PHE A 155 -4.02 -17.22 0.92
N SER A 156 -4.82 -18.19 1.36
CA SER A 156 -6.12 -18.51 0.75
C SER A 156 -7.17 -17.46 1.07
N GLY A 157 -7.22 -16.97 2.32
CA GLY A 157 -8.05 -15.82 2.69
C GLY A 157 -7.67 -14.57 1.90
N PHE A 158 -6.37 -14.33 1.73
CA PHE A 158 -5.82 -13.25 0.90
C PHE A 158 -6.22 -13.41 -0.58
N LEU A 159 -6.06 -14.59 -1.17
CA LEU A 159 -6.46 -14.87 -2.55
C LEU A 159 -7.97 -14.74 -2.75
N ILE A 160 -8.79 -15.18 -1.79
CA ILE A 160 -10.24 -15.03 -1.84
C ILE A 160 -10.63 -13.56 -1.69
N TYR A 161 -9.99 -12.81 -0.79
CA TYR A 161 -10.22 -11.38 -0.60
C TYR A 161 -9.80 -10.57 -1.84
N MET A 162 -8.61 -10.85 -2.38
CA MET A 162 -8.12 -10.32 -3.66
C MET A 162 -9.08 -10.62 -4.79
N TYR A 163 -9.50 -11.88 -4.95
CA TYR A 163 -10.42 -12.29 -6.01
C TYR A 163 -11.77 -11.60 -5.87
N ARG A 164 -12.27 -11.43 -4.64
CA ARG A 164 -13.54 -10.75 -4.35
C ARG A 164 -13.43 -9.24 -4.59
N MET A 165 -12.32 -8.61 -4.24
CA MET A 165 -12.02 -7.21 -4.54
C MET A 165 -11.89 -6.96 -6.04
N VAL A 166 -11.12 -7.78 -6.77
CA VAL A 166 -11.00 -7.70 -8.24
C VAL A 166 -12.35 -7.90 -8.92
N ARG A 167 -13.18 -8.85 -8.43
CA ARG A 167 -14.57 -8.99 -8.88
C ARG A 167 -15.39 -7.74 -8.59
N LEU A 168 -15.38 -7.24 -7.35
CA LEU A 168 -16.18 -6.08 -6.93
C LEU A 168 -15.82 -4.82 -7.73
N VAL A 169 -14.53 -4.57 -7.96
CA VAL A 169 -14.06 -3.48 -8.83
C VAL A 169 -14.54 -3.70 -10.27
N SER A 170 -14.50 -4.93 -10.78
CA SER A 170 -15.04 -5.25 -12.12
C SER A 170 -16.56 -5.07 -12.20
N TYR A 171 -17.31 -5.30 -11.11
CA TYR A 171 -18.76 -5.10 -11.03
C TYR A 171 -19.18 -3.64 -10.81
N PHE A 172 -18.35 -2.81 -10.16
CA PHE A 172 -18.60 -1.37 -10.01
C PHE A 172 -18.20 -0.55 -11.25
N HIS A 173 -17.36 -1.11 -12.13
CA HIS A 173 -16.86 -0.42 -13.31
C HIS A 173 -17.89 -0.05 -14.40
N PRO A 174 -19.01 -0.76 -14.63
CA PRO A 174 -20.03 -0.29 -15.58
C PRO A 174 -20.83 0.91 -15.06
N ILE A 175 -20.82 1.20 -13.74
CA ILE A 175 -21.61 2.30 -13.16
C ILE A 175 -20.80 3.60 -13.10
N ALA A 176 -19.49 3.53 -12.86
CA ALA A 176 -18.61 4.71 -12.85
C ALA A 176 -18.32 5.27 -14.26
N PHE A 177 -18.53 4.49 -15.32
CA PHE A 177 -18.29 4.92 -16.70
C PHE A 177 -19.47 5.65 -17.36
N LEU A 178 -20.67 5.62 -16.74
CA LEU A 178 -21.82 6.42 -17.18
C LEU A 178 -21.67 7.91 -16.83
N TYR A 179 -20.61 8.30 -16.12
CA TYR A 179 -20.31 9.69 -15.75
C TYR A 179 -19.06 10.27 -16.43
N PHE A 180 -18.37 9.50 -17.29
CA PHE A 180 -17.11 9.92 -17.94
C PHE A 180 -17.09 9.73 -19.46
N THR A 181 -18.25 9.58 -20.08
CA THR A 181 -18.48 9.76 -21.53
C THR A 181 -19.49 10.86 -21.74
#